data_AF-A0AAU5TJ74-F1
#
_entry.id   AF-A0AAU5TJ74-F1
#
_cell.length_a   1.000
_cell.length_b   1.000
_cell.length_c   1.000
_cell.angle_alpha   90.00
_cell.angle_beta   90.00
_cell.angle_gamma   90.00
#
_symmetry.space_group_name_H-M   'P 1'
#
loop_
_entity.id
_entity.type
_entity.pdbx_description
1 polymer ?
#
loop_
_entity_poly.entity_id
_entity_poly.type
_entity_poly.pdbx_seq_one_letter_code
_entity_poly.pdbx_strand_id
1 'polypeptide(L)'
;MTKDYFEVDVPIRNTEGLRGVHVFTGQADSDSAAIKAAHEVYNAARAAAAAGREIPHGRPDGWGACGYRPGWELDWPAAKAGPWKSPYSWLTRRPFEL
;
A
#
# COMPACT_ATOMS: atom_id res chain seq x y z
N MET A 1 -14.81 12.30 11.74
CA MET A 1 -13.57 12.73 11.06
C MET A 1 -13.37 11.82 9.87
N THR A 2 -13.41 12.36 8.66
CA THR A 2 -13.12 11.60 7.44
C THR A 2 -11.61 11.38 7.41
N LYS A 3 -11.16 10.12 7.41
CA LYS A 3 -9.74 9.82 7.25
C LYS A 3 -9.37 9.93 5.78
N ASP A 4 -8.26 10.60 5.50
CA ASP A 4 -7.74 10.68 4.15
C ASP A 4 -7.17 9.32 3.73
N TYR A 5 -7.23 9.04 2.43
CA TYR A 5 -6.60 7.86 1.85
C TYR A 5 -5.13 8.14 1.59
N PHE A 6 -4.28 7.22 1.99
CA PHE A 6 -2.85 7.24 1.77
C PHE A 6 -2.44 6.07 0.89
N GLU A 7 -1.34 6.27 0.17
CA GLU A 7 -0.61 5.28 -0.59
C GLU A 7 0.78 5.13 0.02
N VAL A 8 1.23 3.89 0.17
CA VAL A 8 2.58 3.54 0.63
C VAL A 8 3.24 2.69 -0.43
N ASP A 9 4.23 3.28 -1.09
CA ASP A 9 5.07 2.64 -2.08
C ASP A 9 6.28 2.02 -1.38
N VAL A 10 6.40 0.69 -1.45
CA VAL A 10 7.55 -0.03 -0.89
C VAL A 10 8.33 -0.68 -2.01
N PRO A 11 9.59 -0.27 -2.26
CA PRO A 11 10.43 -0.93 -3.24
C PRO A 11 10.60 -2.41 -2.89
N ILE A 12 10.51 -3.27 -3.89
CA ILE A 12 10.70 -4.72 -3.75
C ILE A 12 11.76 -5.23 -4.72
N ARG A 13 12.48 -6.27 -4.31
CA ARG A 13 13.36 -7.04 -5.20
C ARG A 13 13.16 -8.54 -5.03
N ASN A 14 13.45 -9.32 -6.07
CA ASN A 14 13.54 -10.77 -5.94
C ASN A 14 15.00 -11.26 -6.02
N THR A 15 15.20 -12.57 -5.81
CA THR A 15 16.51 -13.23 -5.87
C THR A 15 17.13 -13.27 -7.27
N GLU A 16 16.31 -13.06 -8.32
CA GLU A 16 16.75 -12.97 -9.71
C GLU A 16 17.21 -11.55 -10.08
N GLY A 17 17.17 -10.60 -9.14
CA GLY A 17 17.58 -9.22 -9.34
C GLY A 17 16.50 -8.32 -9.97
N LEU A 18 15.28 -8.82 -10.16
CA LEU A 18 14.14 -8.01 -10.59
C LEU A 18 13.74 -7.01 -9.51
N ARG A 19 13.31 -5.82 -9.93
CA ARG A 19 12.88 -4.72 -9.05
C ARG A 19 11.44 -4.34 -9.37
N GLY A 20 10.71 -3.94 -8.35
CA GLY A 20 9.34 -3.45 -8.46
C GLY A 20 8.97 -2.57 -7.28
N VAL A 21 7.69 -2.21 -7.22
CA VAL A 21 7.11 -1.51 -6.07
C VAL A 21 5.88 -2.29 -5.64
N HIS A 22 5.76 -2.54 -4.33
CA HIS A 22 4.54 -3.01 -3.71
C HIS A 22 3.80 -1.82 -3.14
N VAL A 23 2.58 -1.59 -3.62
CA VAL A 23 1.76 -0.44 -3.27
C VAL A 23 0.70 -0.88 -2.26
N PHE A 24 0.68 -0.25 -1.09
CA PHE A 24 -0.39 -0.40 -0.11
C PHE A 24 -1.24 0.86 -0.12
N THR A 25 -2.56 0.72 -0.08
CA THR A 25 -3.48 1.87 0.04
C THR A 25 -4.43 1.65 1.21
N GLY A 26 -4.83 2.75 1.87
CA GLY A 26 -5.76 2.68 2.98
C GLY A 26 -5.92 4.01 3.71
N GLN A 27 -6.85 4.06 4.65
CA GLN A 27 -7.12 5.25 5.44
C GLN A 27 -6.08 5.43 6.55
N ALA A 28 -5.53 6.64 6.69
CA ALA A 28 -4.64 6.98 7.79
C ALA A 28 -4.78 8.44 8.19
N ASP A 29 -4.22 8.78 9.36
CA ASP A 29 -4.23 10.13 9.90
C ASP A 29 -2.92 10.89 9.57
N SER A 30 -1.90 10.19 9.06
CA SER A 30 -0.59 10.73 8.68
C SER A 30 0.23 9.70 7.88
N ASP A 31 1.30 10.16 7.22
CA ASP A 31 2.28 9.30 6.52
C ASP A 31 2.88 8.23 7.44
N SER A 32 3.25 8.59 8.68
CA SER A 32 3.82 7.64 9.64
C SER A 32 2.79 6.58 10.07
N ALA A 33 1.53 6.98 10.23
CA ALA A 33 0.44 6.05 10.53
C ALA A 33 0.18 5.11 9.33
N ALA A 34 0.26 5.63 8.11
CA ALA A 34 0.12 4.85 6.87
C ALA A 34 1.21 3.77 6.75
N ILE A 35 2.49 4.13 6.95
CA ILE A 35 3.61 3.17 6.92
C ILE A 35 3.44 2.10 7.99
N LYS A 36 3.01 2.49 9.20
CA LYS A 36 2.75 1.53 10.29
C LYS A 36 1.63 0.55 9.92
N ALA A 37 0.50 1.04 9.38
CA ALA A 37 -0.61 0.19 8.96
C ALA A 37 -0.22 -0.76 7.82
N ALA A 38 0.55 -0.28 6.85
CA ALA A 38 1.11 -1.10 5.76
C ALA A 38 2.00 -2.23 6.30
N HIS A 39 2.90 -1.93 7.26
CA HIS A 39 3.72 -2.94 7.93
C HIS A 39 2.88 -4.02 8.62
N GLU A 40 1.83 -3.62 9.36
CA GLU A 40 0.97 -4.55 10.08
C GLU A 40 0.24 -5.51 9.13
N VAL A 41 -0.30 -4.98 8.03
CA VAL A 41 -1.01 -5.80 7.03
C VAL A 41 -0.05 -6.70 6.27
N TYR A 42 1.15 -6.23 5.92
CA TYR A 42 2.17 -7.09 5.31
C TYR A 42 2.59 -8.24 6.25
N ASN A 43 2.80 -7.97 7.53
CA ASN A 43 3.14 -9.00 8.50
C ASN A 43 2.00 -10.02 8.69
N ALA A 44 0.75 -9.58 8.70
CA ALA A 44 -0.41 -10.45 8.76
C ALA A 44 -0.52 -11.33 7.49
N ALA A 45 -0.30 -10.76 6.30
CA ALA A 45 -0.27 -11.50 5.05
C ALA A 45 0.85 -12.54 5.01
N ARG A 46 2.07 -12.16 5.47
CA ARG A 46 3.21 -13.09 5.58
C ARG A 46 2.92 -14.23 6.56
N ALA A 47 2.29 -13.95 7.70
CA ALA A 47 1.91 -14.97 8.66
C ALA A 47 0.82 -15.91 8.13
N ALA A 48 -0.19 -15.38 7.42
CA ALA A 48 -1.22 -16.18 6.76
C ALA A 48 -0.60 -17.10 5.69
N ALA A 49 0.26 -16.55 4.83
CA ALA A 49 0.96 -17.30 3.80
C ALA A 49 1.86 -18.40 4.40
N ALA A 50 2.61 -18.11 5.46
CA ALA A 50 3.44 -19.10 6.16
C ALA A 50 2.60 -20.22 6.80
N ALA A 51 1.36 -19.90 7.22
CA ALA A 51 0.40 -20.87 7.74
C ALA A 51 -0.39 -21.62 6.64
N GLY A 52 -0.12 -21.37 5.35
CA GLY A 52 -0.87 -21.94 4.23
C GLY A 52 -2.33 -21.47 4.16
N ARG A 53 -2.63 -20.31 4.76
CA ARG A 53 -3.97 -19.71 4.80
C ARG A 53 -4.13 -18.66 3.72
N GLU A 54 -5.37 -18.40 3.34
CA GLU A 54 -5.70 -17.30 2.43
C GLU A 54 -5.24 -15.96 3.00
N ILE A 55 -4.64 -15.14 2.14
CA ILE A 55 -4.17 -13.80 2.50
C ILE A 55 -5.38 -12.88 2.58
N PRO A 56 -5.57 -12.15 3.71
CA PRO A 56 -6.67 -11.21 3.83
C PRO A 56 -6.62 -10.16 2.71
N HIS A 57 -7.66 -10.12 1.88
CA HIS A 57 -7.76 -9.22 0.73
C HIS A 57 -7.96 -7.74 1.11
N GLY A 58 -8.18 -7.43 2.38
CA GLY A 58 -8.30 -6.06 2.87
C GLY A 58 -8.93 -5.99 4.25
N ARG A 59 -8.56 -4.97 5.00
CA ARG A 59 -9.24 -4.55 6.23
C ARG A 59 -10.33 -3.51 5.91
N PRO A 60 -11.32 -3.29 6.80
CA PRO A 60 -12.38 -2.28 6.60
C PRO A 60 -11.87 -0.84 6.41
N ASP A 61 -10.64 -0.57 6.87
CA ASP A 61 -9.94 0.70 6.72
C ASP A 61 -9.23 0.83 5.34
N GLY A 62 -9.38 -0.16 4.47
CA GLY A 62 -8.82 -0.20 3.13
C GLY A 62 -7.44 -0.85 3.03
N TRP A 63 -6.74 -1.07 4.15
CA TRP A 63 -5.39 -1.63 4.12
C TRP A 63 -5.42 -3.11 3.74
N GLY A 64 -4.77 -3.44 2.61
CA GLY A 64 -4.63 -4.81 2.09
C GLY A 64 -3.27 -5.02 1.45
N ALA A 65 -2.70 -6.22 1.59
CA ALA A 65 -1.49 -6.64 0.88
C ALA A 65 -1.88 -7.35 -0.43
N CYS A 66 -2.70 -6.69 -1.24
CA CYS A 66 -3.16 -7.22 -2.52
C CYS A 66 -1.94 -7.48 -3.42
N GLY A 67 -1.70 -8.74 -3.75
CA GLY A 67 -0.53 -9.14 -4.53
C GLY A 67 0.72 -9.38 -3.69
N TYR A 68 0.60 -9.84 -2.43
CA TYR A 68 1.72 -10.45 -1.71
C TYR A 68 2.41 -11.50 -2.58
N ARG A 69 3.72 -11.33 -2.81
CA ARG A 69 4.53 -12.24 -3.62
C ARG A 69 5.59 -12.90 -2.74
N PRO A 70 5.44 -14.19 -2.40
CA PRO A 70 6.50 -14.95 -1.76
C PRO A 70 7.79 -14.86 -2.59
N GLY A 71 8.95 -14.73 -1.93
CA GLY A 71 10.25 -14.61 -2.60
C GLY A 71 10.64 -13.18 -3.04
N TRP A 72 9.82 -12.18 -2.74
CA TRP A 72 10.18 -10.77 -2.90
C TRP A 72 10.48 -10.13 -1.54
N GLU A 73 11.62 -9.45 -1.45
CA GLU A 73 12.07 -8.70 -0.27
C GLU A 73 11.58 -7.25 -0.36
N LEU A 74 11.04 -6.70 0.73
CA LEU A 74 10.59 -5.31 0.83
C LEU A 74 11.67 -4.44 1.47
N ASP A 75 12.00 -3.33 0.81
CA ASP A 75 12.90 -2.30 1.33
C ASP A 75 12.09 -1.21 2.05
N TRP A 76 11.72 -1.51 3.29
CA TRP A 76 10.96 -0.59 4.14
C TRP A 76 11.67 0.72 4.47
N PRO A 77 13.01 0.77 4.68
CA PRO A 77 13.73 2.04 4.79
C PRO A 77 13.54 2.99 3.60
N ALA A 78 13.31 2.44 2.40
CA ALA A 78 13.03 3.20 1.19
C ALA A 78 11.53 3.44 0.92
N ALA A 79 10.64 3.02 1.83
CA ALA A 79 9.20 3.19 1.67
C ALA A 79 8.80 4.67 1.67
N LYS A 80 7.87 5.02 0.78
CA LYS A 80 7.32 6.37 0.66
C LYS A 80 5.83 6.33 0.92
N ALA A 81 5.36 7.17 1.83
CA ALA A 81 3.95 7.38 2.05
C ALA A 81 3.53 8.76 1.55
N GLY A 82 2.30 8.85 1.08
CA GLY A 82 1.68 10.13 0.75
C GLY A 82 0.18 10.00 0.53
N PRO A 83 -0.54 11.12 0.42
CA PRO A 83 -1.96 11.10 0.12
C PRO A 83 -2.21 10.46 -1.24
N TRP A 84 -3.17 9.53 -1.29
CA TRP A 84 -3.53 8.82 -2.50
C TRP A 84 -4.09 9.80 -3.53
N LYS A 85 -3.46 9.86 -4.70
CA LYS A 85 -3.94 10.66 -5.83
C LYS A 85 -4.65 9.74 -6.80
N SER A 86 -5.95 9.98 -7.00
CA SER A 86 -6.71 9.24 -8.00
C SER A 86 -6.01 9.34 -9.37
N PRO A 87 -5.78 8.22 -10.07
CA PRO A 87 -5.24 8.24 -11.43
C PRO A 87 -6.22 8.87 -12.41
N TYR A 88 -7.47 9.14 -11.99
CA TYR A 88 -8.49 9.89 -12.73
C TYR A 88 -8.61 11.36 -12.29
N SER A 89 -7.70 11.87 -11.46
CA SER A 89 -7.70 13.27 -11.01
C SER A 89 -7.63 14.30 -12.15
N TRP A 90 -7.09 13.92 -13.30
CA TRP A 90 -7.15 14.66 -14.58
C TRP A 90 -8.55 14.75 -15.22
N LEU A 91 -9.50 13.89 -14.84
CA LEU A 91 -10.91 13.98 -15.27
C LEU A 91 -11.72 15.01 -14.46
N THR A 92 -11.17 15.50 -13.35
CA THR A 92 -11.78 16.59 -12.59
C THR A 92 -11.67 17.87 -13.41
N ARG A 93 -12.72 18.20 -14.17
CA ARG A 93 -12.83 19.45 -14.93
C ARG A 93 -12.57 20.63 -13.97
N ARG A 94 -11.56 21.44 -14.25
CA ARG A 94 -11.53 22.80 -13.69
C ARG A 94 -12.73 23.55 -14.28
N PRO A 95 -13.57 24.23 -13.47
CA PRO A 95 -14.50 25.18 -14.04
C PRO A 95 -13.66 26.22 -14.79
N PHE A 96 -13.91 26.39 -16.08
CA PHE A 96 -13.40 27.56 -16.78
C PHE A 96 -14.16 28.75 -16.18
N GLU A 97 -13.45 29.68 -15.57
CA GLU A 97 -14.01 30.99 -15.27
C GLU A 97 -14.19 31.71 -16.60
N LEU A 98 -15.42 32.15 -16.87
CA LEU A 98 -15.86 32.81 -18.10
C LEU A 98 -16.10 34.29 -17.82
#